data_AF-A0A5R9IQX5-F1
#
_entry.id   AF-A0A5R9IQX5-F1
#
_cell.length_a   1.000
_cell.length_b   1.000
_cell.length_c   1.000
_cell.angle_alpha   90.00
_cell.angle_beta   90.00
_cell.angle_gamma   90.00
#
_symmetry.space_group_name_H-M   'P 1'
#
loop_
_entity.id
_entity.type
_entity.pdbx_description
1 polymer ?
#
loop_
_entity_poly.entity_id
_entity_poly.type
_entity_poly.pdbx_seq_one_letter_code
_entity_poly.pdbx_strand_id
1 'polypeptide(L)'
;MGGLMHPMLNQVLRPWRMLKHGSQLAFYGVKATLFGRQLTLSQDNTGGIKDNDLLLFATLRNEAHRMEYFLEYYRKMGINHFILVDNGSDDGFSYWIKEHRDVSVFYTSESYKASNFGMHWLNYLLRRYGSNHWCMTCDPDEFLVFPKQDDLNLRQLCQYLEQTHRPSFYTNMIDMYGKGTLRECIYKPGTDPLDSHPYFDRSGYFYHENKIYSSLWAQGGVRLRTLFKDNPAQAPALNKTPLIKWRWYYAYVSSMHMAIPRKLNKGYQQGLTGALLHFKFIADFEEKIVEEIERKEHYGDSIEYQKYQDFLQNSMHFEPSMSVKYQGWKQLQQLGLLVNEELN
;
A
#
# COMPACT_ATOMS: atom_id res chain seq x y z
N MET A 1 14.91 22.63 24.87
CA MET A 1 16.22 22.01 25.18
C MET A 1 16.35 20.72 24.39
N GLY A 2 16.89 20.81 23.17
CA GLY A 2 17.13 19.67 22.30
C GLY A 2 18.43 18.98 22.70
N GLY A 3 18.33 17.79 23.29
CA GLY A 3 19.49 16.96 23.60
C GLY A 3 20.11 16.41 22.31
N LEU A 4 21.17 17.07 21.83
CA LEU A 4 22.16 16.45 20.96
C LEU A 4 22.73 15.24 21.69
N MET A 5 22.31 14.03 21.30
CA MET A 5 22.95 12.80 21.79
C MET A 5 24.44 12.85 21.44
N HIS A 6 25.28 12.83 22.46
CA HIS A 6 26.74 12.85 22.34
C HIS A 6 27.23 11.71 21.42
N PRO A 7 28.20 11.94 20.50
CA PRO A 7 28.68 10.94 19.52
C PRO A 7 29.11 9.60 20.16
N MET A 8 29.65 9.64 21.38
CA MET A 8 30.02 8.42 22.14
C MET A 8 28.82 7.54 22.51
N LEU A 9 27.65 8.11 22.84
CA LEU A 9 26.47 7.32 23.22
C LEU A 9 25.94 6.50 22.03
N ASN A 10 26.08 7.03 20.81
CA ASN A 10 25.75 6.31 19.59
C ASN A 10 26.72 5.15 19.30
N GLN A 11 27.99 5.26 19.69
CA GLN A 11 28.97 4.17 19.56
C GLN A 11 28.71 3.04 20.59
N VAL A 12 28.38 3.40 21.83
CA VAL A 12 28.09 2.45 22.92
C VAL A 12 26.78 1.67 22.69
N LEU A 13 25.75 2.31 22.14
CA LEU A 13 24.47 1.65 21.82
C LEU A 13 24.48 0.90 20.48
N ARG A 14 25.53 1.04 19.67
CA ARG A 14 25.63 0.44 18.33
C ARG A 14 25.55 -1.09 18.36
N PRO A 15 26.25 -1.83 19.24
CA PRO A 15 26.15 -3.28 19.32
C PRO A 15 24.73 -3.75 19.66
N TRP A 16 24.07 -3.08 20.61
CA TRP A 16 22.70 -3.42 21.02
C TRP A 16 21.66 -3.12 19.93
N ARG A 17 21.83 -2.00 19.20
CA ARG A 17 21.01 -1.68 18.02
C ARG A 17 21.24 -2.67 16.88
N MET A 18 22.47 -3.14 16.67
CA MET A 18 22.77 -4.18 15.68
C MET A 18 22.19 -5.54 16.06
N LEU A 19 22.26 -5.93 17.35
CA LEU A 19 21.61 -7.14 17.86
C LEU A 19 20.09 -7.09 17.70
N LYS A 20 19.45 -5.97 18.07
CA LYS A 20 18.01 -5.77 17.87
C LYS A 20 17.61 -5.75 16.40
N HIS A 21 18.46 -5.20 15.53
CA HIS A 21 18.21 -5.20 14.09
C HIS A 21 18.35 -6.61 13.51
N GLY A 22 19.42 -7.33 13.85
CA GLY A 22 19.64 -8.71 13.45
C GLY A 22 18.53 -9.65 13.93
N SER A 23 18.05 -9.47 15.16
CA SER A 23 16.94 -10.26 15.69
C SER A 23 15.62 -9.99 14.97
N GLN A 24 15.33 -8.75 14.59
CA GLN A 24 14.16 -8.42 13.76
C GLN A 24 14.26 -9.06 12.36
N LEU A 25 15.42 -8.96 11.70
CA LEU A 25 15.62 -9.57 10.39
C LEU A 25 15.47 -11.10 10.45
N ALA A 26 16.02 -11.74 11.49
CA ALA A 26 15.85 -13.16 11.71
C ALA A 26 14.39 -13.53 11.98
N PHE A 27 13.70 -12.78 12.86
CA PHE A 27 12.29 -13.00 13.18
C PHE A 27 11.40 -12.95 11.93
N TYR A 28 11.53 -11.90 11.11
CA TYR A 28 10.75 -11.78 9.88
C TYR A 28 11.18 -12.77 8.80
N GLY A 29 12.45 -13.18 8.76
CA GLY A 29 12.90 -14.27 7.89
C GLY A 29 12.27 -15.62 8.26
N VAL A 30 12.16 -15.92 9.57
CA VAL A 30 11.49 -17.13 10.07
C VAL A 30 9.99 -17.06 9.76
N LYS A 31 9.33 -15.94 10.06
CA LYS A 31 7.91 -15.73 9.72
C LYS A 31 7.65 -15.90 8.23
N ALA A 32 8.42 -15.24 7.37
CA ALA A 32 8.31 -15.41 5.92
C ALA A 32 8.44 -16.89 5.51
N THR A 33 9.42 -17.62 6.05
CA THR A 33 9.59 -19.04 5.72
C THR A 33 8.42 -19.91 6.18
N LEU A 34 7.89 -19.66 7.38
CA LEU A 34 6.75 -20.41 7.93
C LEU A 34 5.47 -20.16 7.13
N PHE A 35 5.13 -18.89 6.90
CA PHE A 35 3.95 -18.50 6.14
C PHE A 35 4.09 -18.82 4.64
N GLY A 36 5.32 -18.85 4.10
CA GLY A 36 5.55 -19.28 2.72
C GLY A 36 5.15 -20.74 2.45
N ARG A 37 5.12 -21.59 3.48
CA ARG A 37 4.65 -22.99 3.36
C ARG A 37 3.13 -23.12 3.24
N GLN A 38 2.40 -22.04 3.50
CA GLN A 38 0.94 -21.98 3.35
C GLN A 38 0.50 -21.68 1.92
N LEU A 39 1.45 -21.33 1.05
CA LEU A 39 1.18 -20.93 -0.32
C LEU A 39 1.31 -22.13 -1.26
N THR A 40 0.31 -22.31 -2.11
CA THR A 40 0.35 -23.24 -3.24
C THR A 40 0.42 -22.44 -4.53
N LEU A 41 1.35 -22.79 -5.42
CA LEU A 41 1.47 -22.13 -6.71
C LEU A 41 0.33 -22.58 -7.63
N SER A 42 -0.60 -21.68 -7.95
CA SER A 42 -1.76 -21.98 -8.82
C SER A 42 -1.51 -21.60 -10.28
N GLN A 43 -0.64 -20.62 -10.53
CA GLN A 43 -0.19 -20.20 -11.86
C GLN A 43 1.27 -19.78 -11.80
N ASP A 44 2.13 -20.51 -12.52
CA ASP A 44 3.57 -20.24 -12.54
C ASP A 44 4.02 -19.65 -13.88
N ASN A 45 4.19 -18.33 -13.88
CA ASN A 45 4.91 -17.63 -14.94
C ASN A 45 6.22 -17.02 -14.43
N THR A 46 6.71 -17.43 -13.26
CA THR A 46 7.89 -16.81 -12.61
C THR A 46 9.18 -17.01 -13.39
N GLY A 47 9.25 -18.04 -14.25
CA GLY A 47 10.36 -18.26 -15.17
C GLY A 47 10.50 -17.17 -16.25
N GLY A 48 9.49 -16.31 -16.43
CA GLY A 48 9.54 -15.17 -17.34
C GLY A 48 10.22 -13.92 -16.78
N ILE A 49 10.50 -13.87 -15.46
CA ILE A 49 11.08 -12.70 -14.78
C ILE A 49 12.55 -12.53 -15.18
N LYS A 50 12.92 -11.32 -15.61
CA LYS A 50 14.28 -10.93 -16.05
C LYS A 50 14.92 -9.97 -15.05
N ASP A 51 16.25 -9.93 -14.98
CA ASP A 51 17.08 -9.18 -13.99
C ASP A 51 16.75 -7.68 -13.79
N ASN A 52 16.02 -7.03 -14.71
CA ASN A 52 15.65 -5.61 -14.63
C ASN A 52 14.14 -5.38 -14.68
N ASP A 53 13.35 -6.42 -14.49
CA ASP A 53 11.90 -6.32 -14.45
C ASP A 53 11.46 -5.57 -13.19
N LEU A 54 10.45 -4.72 -13.36
CA LEU A 54 9.71 -4.12 -12.26
C LEU A 54 8.60 -5.08 -11.85
N LEU A 55 8.56 -5.45 -10.58
CA LEU A 55 7.66 -6.49 -10.08
C LEU A 55 6.59 -5.87 -9.20
N LEU A 56 5.35 -6.32 -9.34
CA LEU A 56 4.26 -5.94 -8.44
C LEU A 56 3.84 -7.12 -7.57
N PHE A 57 3.59 -6.84 -6.29
CA PHE A 57 3.13 -7.80 -5.30
C PHE A 57 1.84 -7.31 -4.66
N ALA A 58 0.81 -8.15 -4.62
CA ALA A 58 -0.45 -7.84 -3.96
C ALA A 58 -1.06 -9.11 -3.35
N THR A 59 -1.80 -8.93 -2.25
CA THR A 59 -2.71 -9.96 -1.73
C THR A 59 -4.13 -9.52 -2.04
N LEU A 60 -4.98 -10.44 -2.44
CA LEU A 60 -6.36 -10.15 -2.80
C LEU A 60 -7.28 -11.29 -2.37
N ARG A 61 -8.54 -10.92 -2.17
CA ARG A 61 -9.66 -11.84 -2.08
C ARG A 61 -10.88 -11.14 -2.64
N ASN A 62 -11.57 -11.79 -3.57
CA ASN A 62 -12.81 -11.27 -4.14
C ASN A 62 -12.64 -9.86 -4.76
N GLU A 63 -11.59 -9.70 -5.57
CA GLU A 63 -11.23 -8.45 -6.25
C GLU A 63 -11.29 -8.54 -7.79
N ALA A 64 -11.84 -9.64 -8.37
CA ALA A 64 -11.84 -9.88 -9.81
C ALA A 64 -12.41 -8.71 -10.61
N HIS A 65 -13.45 -8.03 -10.09
CA HIS A 65 -14.12 -6.91 -10.75
C HIS A 65 -13.20 -5.73 -11.07
N ARG A 66 -12.12 -5.51 -10.31
CA ARG A 66 -11.18 -4.39 -10.55
C ARG A 66 -9.86 -4.81 -11.17
N MET A 67 -9.60 -6.12 -11.25
CA MET A 67 -8.28 -6.62 -11.67
C MET A 67 -7.94 -6.24 -13.12
N GLU A 68 -8.92 -6.13 -14.01
CA GLU A 68 -8.68 -5.69 -15.40
C GLU A 68 -8.00 -4.33 -15.45
N TYR A 69 -8.61 -3.32 -14.80
CA TYR A 69 -8.04 -1.97 -14.75
C TYR A 69 -6.73 -1.93 -13.94
N PHE A 70 -6.66 -2.65 -12.82
CA PHE A 70 -5.44 -2.72 -12.00
C PHE A 70 -4.23 -3.22 -12.79
N LEU A 71 -4.39 -4.32 -13.54
CA LEU A 71 -3.32 -4.85 -14.38
C LEU A 71 -2.97 -3.90 -15.51
N GLU A 72 -3.96 -3.32 -16.20
CA GLU A 72 -3.72 -2.35 -17.27
C GLU A 72 -2.94 -1.12 -16.78
N TYR A 73 -3.37 -0.54 -15.66
CA TYR A 73 -2.76 0.65 -15.06
C TYR A 73 -1.27 0.43 -14.78
N TYR A 74 -0.95 -0.67 -14.09
CA TYR A 74 0.43 -0.97 -13.72
C TYR A 74 1.29 -1.47 -14.88
N ARG A 75 0.71 -2.16 -15.87
CA ARG A 75 1.39 -2.49 -17.15
C ARG A 75 1.80 -1.22 -17.88
N LYS A 76 0.87 -0.27 -18.04
CA LYS A 76 1.11 1.04 -18.67
C LYS A 76 2.19 1.83 -17.93
N MET A 77 2.20 1.74 -16.60
CA MET A 77 3.22 2.36 -15.75
C MET A 77 4.60 1.72 -15.89
N GLY A 78 4.67 0.47 -16.36
CA GLY A 78 5.92 -0.24 -16.68
C GLY A 78 6.21 -1.46 -15.81
N ILE A 79 5.24 -1.93 -14.99
CA ILE A 79 5.35 -3.23 -14.32
C ILE A 79 5.43 -4.33 -15.37
N ASN A 80 6.40 -5.23 -15.18
CA ASN A 80 6.70 -6.32 -16.10
C ASN A 80 6.07 -7.64 -15.67
N HIS A 81 5.96 -7.87 -14.35
CA HIS A 81 5.41 -9.12 -13.82
C HIS A 81 4.65 -8.87 -12.52
N PHE A 82 3.53 -9.58 -12.36
CA PHE A 82 2.67 -9.51 -11.18
C PHE A 82 2.77 -10.81 -10.39
N ILE A 83 3.00 -10.70 -9.08
CA ILE A 83 3.04 -11.82 -8.15
C ILE A 83 1.90 -11.61 -7.16
N LEU A 84 0.82 -12.36 -7.35
CA LEU A 84 -0.42 -12.18 -6.60
C LEU A 84 -0.60 -13.32 -5.61
N VAL A 85 -1.09 -12.99 -4.42
CA VAL A 85 -1.61 -13.97 -3.45
C VAL A 85 -3.13 -13.91 -3.48
N ASP A 86 -3.76 -14.99 -3.95
CA ASP A 86 -5.20 -15.20 -3.86
C ASP A 86 -5.55 -15.89 -2.55
N ASN A 87 -6.22 -15.16 -1.65
CA ASN A 87 -6.66 -15.67 -0.36
C ASN A 87 -8.07 -16.27 -0.42
N GLY A 88 -8.23 -17.28 -1.28
CA GLY A 88 -9.43 -18.10 -1.33
C GLY A 88 -10.60 -17.51 -2.11
N SER A 89 -10.36 -16.69 -3.13
CA SER A 89 -11.43 -16.01 -3.88
C SER A 89 -12.44 -16.99 -4.50
N ASP A 90 -13.72 -16.60 -4.50
CA ASP A 90 -14.85 -17.34 -5.07
C ASP A 90 -15.63 -16.53 -6.14
N ASP A 91 -15.13 -15.35 -6.51
CA ASP A 91 -15.70 -14.40 -7.48
C ASP A 91 -15.31 -14.68 -8.95
N GLY A 92 -14.65 -15.80 -9.23
CA GLY A 92 -14.18 -16.18 -10.56
C GLY A 92 -12.79 -15.66 -10.93
N PHE A 93 -12.06 -14.97 -10.03
CA PHE A 93 -10.69 -14.49 -10.25
C PHE A 93 -9.77 -15.56 -10.85
N SER A 94 -9.79 -16.77 -10.28
CA SER A 94 -8.89 -17.87 -10.66
C SER A 94 -9.11 -18.40 -12.09
N TYR A 95 -10.29 -18.22 -12.66
CA TYR A 95 -10.57 -18.57 -14.05
C TYR A 95 -10.10 -17.47 -15.00
N TRP A 96 -10.40 -16.22 -14.66
CA TRP A 96 -10.06 -15.06 -15.47
C TRP A 96 -8.55 -14.82 -15.57
N ILE A 97 -7.80 -14.98 -14.46
CA ILE A 97 -6.37 -14.63 -14.39
C ILE A 97 -5.46 -15.53 -15.25
N LYS A 98 -5.94 -16.72 -15.66
CA LYS A 98 -5.17 -17.73 -16.42
C LYS A 98 -4.69 -17.25 -17.77
N GLU A 99 -5.40 -16.30 -18.38
CA GLU A 99 -5.04 -15.77 -19.70
C GLU A 99 -3.85 -14.78 -19.63
N HIS A 100 -3.43 -14.36 -18.42
CA HIS A 100 -2.37 -13.37 -18.23
C HIS A 100 -1.01 -14.01 -17.96
N ARG A 101 -0.16 -14.06 -19.00
CA ARG A 101 1.17 -14.70 -18.98
C ARG A 101 2.24 -13.94 -18.18
N ASP A 102 1.98 -12.68 -17.83
CA ASP A 102 2.81 -11.83 -16.99
C ASP A 102 2.38 -11.86 -15.51
N VAL A 103 1.51 -12.81 -15.13
CA VAL A 103 1.00 -12.96 -13.76
C VAL A 103 1.35 -14.33 -13.22
N SER A 104 1.93 -14.38 -12.02
CA SER A 104 2.05 -15.59 -11.22
C SER A 104 1.13 -15.50 -10.00
N VAL A 105 0.40 -16.56 -9.71
CA VAL A 105 -0.60 -16.60 -8.64
C VAL A 105 -0.23 -17.67 -7.62
N PHE A 106 -0.20 -17.27 -6.36
CA PHE A 106 -0.06 -18.14 -5.20
C PHE A 106 -1.39 -18.17 -4.45
N TYR A 107 -1.93 -19.35 -4.23
CA TYR A 107 -3.20 -19.57 -3.55
C TYR A 107 -2.98 -19.96 -2.09
N THR A 108 -3.87 -19.50 -1.20
CA THR A 108 -3.98 -20.01 0.17
C THR A 108 -5.37 -19.77 0.76
N SER A 109 -5.86 -20.72 1.56
CA SER A 109 -7.07 -20.57 2.37
C SER A 109 -6.77 -20.31 3.85
N GLU A 110 -5.51 -20.04 4.20
CA GLU A 110 -5.09 -19.77 5.57
C GLU A 110 -5.53 -18.37 6.04
N SER A 111 -5.47 -18.14 7.35
CA SER A 111 -5.98 -16.91 7.97
C SER A 111 -5.21 -15.66 7.51
N TYR A 112 -5.96 -14.69 7.01
CA TYR A 112 -5.47 -13.39 6.55
C TYR A 112 -4.92 -12.54 7.72
N LYS A 113 -5.67 -12.43 8.82
CA LYS A 113 -5.26 -11.74 10.04
C LYS A 113 -4.01 -12.37 10.63
N ALA A 114 -3.93 -13.71 10.70
CA ALA A 114 -2.76 -14.40 11.24
C ALA A 114 -1.49 -14.18 10.39
N SER A 115 -1.65 -14.00 9.08
CA SER A 115 -0.56 -13.66 8.16
C SER A 115 -0.15 -12.18 8.18
N ASN A 116 -0.64 -11.43 9.17
CA ASN A 116 -0.49 -9.99 9.27
C ASN A 116 -1.05 -9.30 8.02
N PHE A 117 -2.29 -9.65 7.69
CA PHE A 117 -3.04 -9.12 6.54
C PHE A 117 -2.26 -9.36 5.23
N GLY A 118 -1.86 -10.62 5.00
CA GLY A 118 -1.15 -11.05 3.79
C GLY A 118 0.34 -10.72 3.75
N MET A 119 0.83 -9.81 4.61
CA MET A 119 2.22 -9.34 4.53
C MET A 119 3.26 -10.42 4.81
N HIS A 120 2.95 -11.44 5.61
CA HIS A 120 3.89 -12.55 5.81
C HIS A 120 4.05 -13.41 4.55
N TRP A 121 2.97 -13.60 3.77
CA TRP A 121 3.04 -14.25 2.46
C TRP A 121 3.81 -13.38 1.46
N LEU A 122 3.50 -12.07 1.39
CA LEU A 122 4.22 -11.17 0.49
C LEU A 122 5.69 -11.05 0.84
N ASN A 123 6.07 -10.96 2.13
CA ASN A 123 7.48 -10.95 2.54
C ASN A 123 8.24 -12.21 2.08
N TYR A 124 7.59 -13.38 2.08
CA TYR A 124 8.17 -14.60 1.54
C TYR A 124 8.42 -14.48 0.03
N LEU A 125 7.41 -14.03 -0.72
CA LEU A 125 7.49 -13.91 -2.17
C LEU A 125 8.46 -12.81 -2.60
N LEU A 126 8.45 -11.66 -1.93
CA LEU A 126 9.42 -10.56 -2.12
C LEU A 126 10.85 -11.03 -1.87
N ARG A 127 11.09 -11.84 -0.84
CA ARG A 127 12.41 -12.42 -0.59
C ARG A 127 12.83 -13.38 -1.71
N ARG A 128 11.90 -14.21 -2.19
CA ARG A 128 12.15 -15.25 -3.20
C ARG A 128 12.33 -14.69 -4.61
N TYR A 129 11.50 -13.75 -5.02
CA TYR A 129 11.43 -13.23 -6.39
C TYR A 129 11.77 -11.74 -6.51
N GLY A 130 11.59 -10.96 -5.45
CA GLY A 130 11.81 -9.51 -5.47
C GLY A 130 13.27 -9.08 -5.30
N SER A 131 14.14 -9.95 -4.81
CA SER A 131 15.54 -9.59 -4.52
C SER A 131 16.26 -9.05 -5.76
N ASN A 132 16.85 -7.85 -5.63
CA ASN A 132 17.50 -7.07 -6.70
C ASN A 132 16.54 -6.40 -7.71
N HIS A 133 15.23 -6.56 -7.57
CA HIS A 133 14.22 -5.85 -8.36
C HIS A 133 13.69 -4.62 -7.61
N TRP A 134 13.22 -3.64 -8.38
CA TRP A 134 12.27 -2.67 -7.84
C TRP A 134 10.93 -3.37 -7.71
N CYS A 135 10.41 -3.39 -6.49
CA CYS A 135 9.16 -4.05 -6.15
C CYS A 135 8.14 -2.99 -5.76
N MET A 136 7.00 -3.00 -6.45
CA MET A 136 5.78 -2.32 -6.05
C MET A 136 4.96 -3.25 -5.18
N THR A 137 4.50 -2.80 -4.03
CA THR A 137 3.56 -3.52 -3.16
C THR A 137 2.39 -2.61 -2.86
N CYS A 138 1.19 -3.04 -3.22
CA CYS A 138 -0.04 -2.29 -3.07
C CYS A 138 -1.25 -3.23 -3.03
N ASP A 139 -2.36 -2.71 -2.50
CA ASP A 139 -3.65 -3.40 -2.55
C ASP A 139 -4.33 -3.16 -3.92
N PRO A 140 -5.25 -4.03 -4.39
CA PRO A 140 -5.91 -3.86 -5.69
C PRO A 140 -6.78 -2.59 -5.86
N ASP A 141 -7.13 -1.88 -4.78
CA ASP A 141 -7.76 -0.54 -4.81
C ASP A 141 -6.76 0.62 -4.83
N GLU A 142 -5.46 0.36 -4.92
CA GLU A 142 -4.45 1.39 -4.76
C GLU A 142 -3.69 1.67 -6.05
N PHE A 143 -3.60 2.95 -6.41
CA PHE A 143 -3.00 3.40 -7.66
C PHE A 143 -1.94 4.45 -7.39
N LEU A 144 -0.69 4.14 -7.75
CA LEU A 144 0.45 5.03 -7.56
C LEU A 144 0.31 6.27 -8.45
N VAL A 145 0.51 7.44 -7.85
CA VAL A 145 0.66 8.71 -8.54
C VAL A 145 1.99 9.31 -8.12
N PHE A 146 2.78 9.79 -9.09
CA PHE A 146 4.05 10.44 -8.79
C PHE A 146 4.26 11.69 -9.66
N PRO A 147 5.13 12.61 -9.24
CA PRO A 147 5.43 13.81 -10.00
C PRO A 147 5.93 13.48 -11.40
N LYS A 148 5.47 14.24 -12.40
CA LYS A 148 5.82 14.04 -13.81
C LYS A 148 5.39 12.69 -14.40
N GLN A 149 4.42 11.98 -13.80
CA GLN A 149 3.90 10.72 -14.36
C GLN A 149 3.31 10.84 -15.77
N ASP A 150 2.97 12.06 -16.22
CA ASP A 150 2.51 12.32 -17.58
C ASP A 150 3.65 12.20 -18.62
N ASP A 151 4.89 12.41 -18.16
CA ASP A 151 6.11 12.46 -18.98
C ASP A 151 7.08 11.30 -18.67
N LEU A 152 6.99 10.72 -17.48
CA LEU A 152 7.89 9.71 -16.94
C LEU A 152 7.13 8.43 -16.61
N ASN A 153 7.71 7.28 -16.96
CA ASN A 153 7.24 5.99 -16.48
C ASN A 153 7.93 5.59 -15.16
N LEU A 154 7.45 4.51 -14.54
CA LEU A 154 7.97 4.03 -13.26
C LEU A 154 9.45 3.61 -13.34
N ARG A 155 9.90 3.11 -14.49
CA ARG A 155 11.30 2.75 -14.70
C ARG A 155 12.21 3.97 -14.61
N GLN A 156 11.82 5.10 -15.18
CA GLN A 156 12.57 6.36 -15.08
C GLN A 156 12.59 6.88 -13.64
N LEU A 157 11.47 6.78 -12.91
CA LEU A 157 11.45 7.08 -11.47
C LEU A 157 12.42 6.18 -10.69
N CYS A 158 12.39 4.87 -10.92
CA CYS A 158 13.29 3.91 -10.28
C CYS A 158 14.77 4.21 -10.58
N GLN A 159 15.10 4.55 -11.84
CA GLN A 159 16.46 4.95 -12.22
C GLN A 159 16.91 6.22 -11.48
N TYR A 160 16.03 7.23 -11.39
CA TYR A 160 16.31 8.44 -10.63
C TYR A 160 16.56 8.15 -9.14
N LEU A 161 15.73 7.31 -8.52
CA LEU A 161 15.90 6.89 -7.13
C LEU A 161 17.21 6.13 -6.92
N GLU A 162 17.62 5.27 -7.87
CA GLU A 162 18.92 4.59 -7.80
C GLU A 162 20.10 5.58 -7.90
N GLN A 163 20.06 6.51 -8.84
CA GLN A 163 21.09 7.54 -9.03
C GLN A 163 21.23 8.47 -7.82
N THR A 164 20.13 8.70 -7.09
CA THR A 164 20.11 9.50 -5.86
C THR A 164 20.27 8.67 -4.58
N HIS A 165 20.64 7.38 -4.71
CA HIS A 165 20.87 6.45 -3.60
C HIS A 165 19.67 6.25 -2.66
N ARG A 166 18.45 6.35 -3.19
CA ARG A 166 17.19 6.16 -2.47
C ARG A 166 16.66 4.75 -2.69
N PRO A 167 16.65 3.88 -1.66
CA PRO A 167 16.23 2.49 -1.82
C PRO A 167 14.70 2.30 -1.84
N SER A 168 13.93 3.38 -1.69
CA SER A 168 12.50 3.33 -1.43
C SER A 168 11.83 4.66 -1.75
N PHE A 169 10.56 4.61 -2.11
CA PHE A 169 9.73 5.77 -2.40
C PHE A 169 8.56 5.86 -1.40
N TYR A 170 8.42 7.02 -0.76
CA TYR A 170 7.35 7.28 0.20
C TYR A 170 6.13 7.86 -0.51
N THR A 171 4.94 7.44 -0.08
CA THR A 171 3.67 7.94 -0.60
C THR A 171 2.70 8.30 0.51
N ASN A 172 1.97 9.40 0.33
CA ASN A 172 0.73 9.63 1.07
C ASN A 172 -0.41 8.84 0.42
N MET A 173 -1.21 8.15 1.21
CA MET A 173 -2.44 7.53 0.76
C MET A 173 -3.56 8.57 0.79
N ILE A 174 -4.33 8.63 -0.28
CA ILE A 174 -5.43 9.56 -0.47
C ILE A 174 -6.69 8.73 -0.70
N ASP A 175 -7.61 8.78 0.24
CA ASP A 175 -8.89 8.10 0.12
C ASP A 175 -9.78 8.81 -0.91
N MET A 176 -10.21 8.03 -1.90
CA MET A 176 -11.05 8.48 -3.00
C MET A 176 -12.50 8.08 -2.77
N TYR A 177 -13.43 8.97 -3.08
CA TYR A 177 -14.87 8.73 -2.89
C TYR A 177 -15.72 9.47 -3.94
N GLY A 178 -16.97 9.03 -4.11
CA GLY A 178 -17.94 9.67 -5.00
C GLY A 178 -18.72 10.80 -4.31
N LYS A 179 -19.55 11.51 -5.09
CA LYS A 179 -20.36 12.63 -4.57
C LYS A 179 -21.56 12.16 -3.73
N GLY A 180 -22.10 10.99 -4.05
CA GLY A 180 -23.29 10.44 -3.43
C GLY A 180 -23.00 9.66 -2.13
N THR A 181 -24.04 8.99 -1.65
CA THR A 181 -23.91 7.92 -0.66
C THR A 181 -23.11 6.75 -1.24
N LEU A 182 -22.60 5.87 -0.38
CA LEU A 182 -21.85 4.70 -0.84
C LEU A 182 -22.64 3.86 -1.86
N ARG A 183 -23.95 3.68 -1.64
CA ARG A 183 -24.82 2.90 -2.53
C ARG A 183 -25.00 3.52 -3.92
N GLU A 184 -24.83 4.83 -4.04
CA GLU A 184 -24.89 5.54 -5.33
C GLU A 184 -23.53 5.54 -6.03
N CYS A 185 -22.45 5.27 -5.31
CA CYS A 185 -21.09 5.23 -5.84
C CYS A 185 -20.76 3.84 -6.41
N ILE A 186 -21.41 3.50 -7.52
CA ILE A 186 -21.25 2.22 -8.21
C ILE A 186 -19.95 2.23 -9.01
N TYR A 187 -19.06 1.28 -8.74
CA TYR A 187 -17.91 1.00 -9.57
C TYR A 187 -18.29 0.03 -10.68
N LYS A 188 -18.04 0.39 -11.93
CA LYS A 188 -18.21 -0.52 -13.06
C LYS A 188 -16.95 -1.40 -13.16
N PRO A 189 -17.07 -2.74 -13.17
CA PRO A 189 -15.91 -3.61 -13.31
C PRO A 189 -15.04 -3.25 -14.51
N GLY A 190 -13.71 -3.27 -14.30
CA GLY A 190 -12.70 -3.00 -15.32
C GLY A 190 -12.55 -1.55 -15.78
N THR A 191 -13.31 -0.59 -15.25
CA THR A 191 -13.15 0.83 -15.61
C THR A 191 -12.21 1.58 -14.67
N ASP A 192 -11.85 2.81 -15.04
CA ASP A 192 -11.10 3.71 -14.16
C ASP A 192 -11.93 4.05 -12.91
N PRO A 193 -11.46 3.75 -11.69
CA PRO A 193 -12.15 4.10 -10.46
C PRO A 193 -12.36 5.61 -10.28
N LEU A 194 -11.56 6.46 -10.94
CA LEU A 194 -11.77 7.91 -10.94
C LEU A 194 -13.07 8.32 -11.63
N ASP A 195 -13.64 7.52 -12.51
CA ASP A 195 -14.92 7.85 -13.16
C ASP A 195 -16.07 7.89 -12.16
N SER A 196 -16.04 7.03 -11.15
CA SER A 196 -17.07 6.93 -10.10
C SER A 196 -16.68 7.60 -8.79
N HIS A 197 -15.39 7.63 -8.44
CA HIS A 197 -14.87 8.14 -7.16
C HIS A 197 -13.82 9.25 -7.34
N PRO A 198 -14.15 10.37 -8.01
CA PRO A 198 -13.14 11.37 -8.34
C PRO A 198 -12.82 12.34 -7.21
N TYR A 199 -13.49 12.27 -6.05
CA TYR A 199 -13.34 13.25 -4.99
C TYR A 199 -12.42 12.75 -3.86
N PHE A 200 -11.72 13.70 -3.23
CA PHE A 200 -10.92 13.47 -2.04
C PHE A 200 -10.89 14.72 -1.16
N ASP A 201 -10.40 14.58 0.07
CA ASP A 201 -10.26 15.70 1.01
C ASP A 201 -9.06 16.58 0.65
N ARG A 202 -9.26 17.88 0.46
CA ARG A 202 -8.16 18.80 0.16
C ARG A 202 -7.21 19.09 1.33
N SER A 203 -7.63 18.79 2.55
CA SER A 203 -6.90 19.12 3.80
C SER A 203 -7.34 18.22 4.95
N GLY A 204 -6.77 18.44 6.14
CA GLY A 204 -7.07 17.63 7.34
C GLY A 204 -6.15 16.41 7.48
N TYR A 205 -4.92 16.51 6.99
CA TYR A 205 -3.87 15.50 7.14
C TYR A 205 -2.88 15.95 8.22
N PHE A 206 -2.58 15.04 9.14
CA PHE A 206 -1.71 15.25 10.28
C PHE A 206 -0.54 14.27 10.21
N TYR A 207 0.65 14.76 10.55
CA TYR A 207 1.90 14.03 10.41
C TYR A 207 2.66 13.97 11.73
N HIS A 208 3.07 12.76 12.11
CA HIS A 208 3.83 12.51 13.33
C HIS A 208 5.05 11.63 13.02
N GLU A 209 6.24 12.09 13.37
CA GLU A 209 7.44 11.28 13.19
C GLU A 209 7.49 10.11 14.18
N ASN A 210 7.60 8.91 13.64
CA ASN A 210 7.90 7.72 14.42
C ASN A 210 9.42 7.49 14.47
N LYS A 211 10.04 8.01 15.53
CA LYS A 211 11.49 7.91 15.76
C LYS A 211 11.99 6.46 15.88
N ILE A 212 11.13 5.52 16.29
CA ILE A 212 11.51 4.11 16.46
C ILE A 212 11.84 3.50 15.10
N TYR A 213 11.03 3.77 14.07
CA TYR A 213 11.22 3.20 12.73
C TYR A 213 11.76 4.19 11.69
N SER A 214 11.97 5.45 12.08
CA SER A 214 12.33 6.54 11.17
C SER A 214 11.31 6.68 10.02
N SER A 215 10.02 6.52 10.33
CA SER A 215 8.90 6.70 9.42
C SER A 215 8.09 7.95 9.79
N LEU A 216 7.31 8.45 8.84
CA LEU A 216 6.33 9.50 9.05
C LEU A 216 4.93 8.90 9.06
N TRP A 217 4.30 8.90 10.24
CA TRP A 217 2.92 8.47 10.40
C TRP A 217 2.00 9.58 9.90
N ALA A 218 1.13 9.27 8.96
CA ALA A 218 0.12 10.20 8.46
C ALA A 218 -1.27 9.70 8.87
N GLN A 219 -2.15 10.59 9.31
CA GLN A 219 -3.56 10.31 9.60
C GLN A 219 -4.40 11.48 9.08
N GLY A 220 -5.67 11.27 8.77
CA GLY A 220 -6.50 12.37 8.27
C GLY A 220 -7.56 11.98 7.27
N GLY A 221 -7.84 12.94 6.39
CA GLY A 221 -8.75 12.81 5.27
C GLY A 221 -10.17 12.43 5.70
N VAL A 222 -10.90 11.83 4.76
CA VAL A 222 -12.32 11.52 4.94
C VAL A 222 -12.54 10.57 6.12
N ARG A 223 -11.66 9.58 6.32
CA ARG A 223 -11.75 8.65 7.45
C ARG A 223 -11.68 9.38 8.79
N LEU A 224 -10.72 10.29 8.98
CA LEU A 224 -10.66 11.06 10.22
C LEU A 224 -11.88 11.97 10.38
N ARG A 225 -12.26 12.69 9.31
CA ARG A 225 -13.39 13.63 9.34
C ARG A 225 -14.71 12.96 9.72
N THR A 226 -14.94 11.74 9.25
CA THR A 226 -16.25 11.08 9.29
C THR A 226 -16.34 9.94 10.30
N LEU A 227 -15.31 9.09 10.42
CA LEU A 227 -15.32 7.88 11.25
C LEU A 227 -14.62 8.05 12.59
N PHE A 228 -13.57 8.88 12.60
CA PHE A 228 -12.67 9.01 13.75
C PHE A 228 -12.67 10.42 14.33
N LYS A 229 -13.72 11.21 14.10
CA LYS A 229 -13.85 12.58 14.60
C LYS A 229 -13.67 12.66 16.12
N ASP A 230 -14.30 11.74 16.85
CA ASP A 230 -14.24 11.72 18.32
C ASP A 230 -12.99 11.01 18.86
N ASN A 231 -12.36 10.13 18.06
CA ASN A 231 -11.14 9.41 18.43
C ASN A 231 -10.03 9.54 17.35
N PRO A 232 -9.48 10.74 17.07
CA PRO A 232 -8.54 10.94 15.95
C PRO A 232 -7.28 10.06 16.01
N ALA A 233 -6.80 9.75 17.21
CA ALA A 233 -5.62 8.91 17.41
C ALA A 233 -5.80 7.47 16.88
N GLN A 234 -7.04 6.99 16.75
CA GLN A 234 -7.37 5.67 16.22
C GLN A 234 -7.56 5.66 14.69
N ALA A 235 -7.48 6.82 14.03
CA ALA A 235 -7.62 6.88 12.58
C ALA A 235 -6.55 6.02 11.88
N PRO A 236 -6.87 5.31 10.79
CA PRO A 236 -5.89 4.50 10.07
C PRO A 236 -4.72 5.33 9.53
N ALA A 237 -3.57 4.69 9.34
CA ALA A 237 -2.44 5.32 8.69
C ALA A 237 -2.71 5.60 7.20
N LEU A 238 -2.28 6.78 6.77
CA LEU A 238 -2.34 7.29 5.42
C LEU A 238 -0.95 7.45 4.79
N ASN A 239 0.06 6.73 5.28
CA ASN A 239 1.40 6.74 4.71
C ASN A 239 1.78 5.33 4.24
N LYS A 240 2.34 5.17 3.05
CA LYS A 240 2.87 3.86 2.60
C LYS A 240 4.27 4.05 2.01
N THR A 241 5.03 2.95 1.98
CA THR A 241 6.31 2.86 1.26
C THR A 241 6.19 1.72 0.23
N PRO A 242 5.41 1.92 -0.85
CA PRO A 242 5.00 0.83 -1.72
C PRO A 242 6.08 0.41 -2.72
N LEU A 243 7.00 1.31 -3.08
CA LEU A 243 8.03 1.05 -4.09
C LEU A 243 9.41 0.97 -3.41
N ILE A 244 10.04 -0.21 -3.43
CA ILE A 244 11.31 -0.49 -2.75
C ILE A 244 12.25 -1.27 -3.68
N LYS A 245 13.52 -0.87 -3.76
CA LYS A 245 14.58 -1.70 -4.35
C LYS A 245 14.90 -2.83 -3.38
N TRP A 246 14.31 -3.99 -3.61
CA TRP A 246 14.22 -5.03 -2.61
C TRP A 246 15.55 -5.79 -2.45
N ARG A 247 15.82 -6.22 -1.23
CA ARG A 247 16.92 -7.12 -0.89
C ARG A 247 16.38 -8.30 -0.12
N TRP A 248 17.04 -9.45 -0.24
CA TRP A 248 16.58 -10.71 0.36
C TRP A 248 16.28 -10.62 1.86
N TYR A 249 16.98 -9.76 2.60
CA TYR A 249 16.80 -9.57 4.04
C TYR A 249 15.80 -8.48 4.41
N TYR A 250 15.20 -7.77 3.46
CA TYR A 250 14.18 -6.76 3.76
C TYR A 250 12.87 -7.43 4.16
N ALA A 251 12.08 -6.69 4.94
CA ALA A 251 10.75 -7.12 5.33
C ALA A 251 9.87 -5.91 5.65
N TYR A 252 8.61 -5.98 5.23
CA TYR A 252 7.55 -5.15 5.79
C TYR A 252 7.17 -5.65 7.18
N VAL A 253 6.94 -4.73 8.12
CA VAL A 253 6.70 -5.05 9.54
C VAL A 253 5.35 -4.57 10.06
N SER A 254 4.68 -3.68 9.34
CA SER A 254 3.36 -3.14 9.70
C SER A 254 2.66 -2.71 8.41
N SER A 255 1.90 -3.64 7.82
CA SER A 255 1.42 -3.53 6.43
C SER A 255 2.54 -2.99 5.51
N MET A 256 2.20 -2.13 4.56
CA MET A 256 3.13 -1.37 3.73
C MET A 256 3.54 -0.02 4.34
N HIS A 257 3.17 0.25 5.60
CA HIS A 257 3.47 1.53 6.27
C HIS A 257 4.93 1.63 6.72
N MET A 258 5.55 0.49 7.05
CA MET A 258 6.91 0.43 7.57
C MET A 258 7.64 -0.84 7.13
N ALA A 259 8.90 -0.67 6.75
CA ALA A 259 9.82 -1.75 6.40
C ALA A 259 11.10 -1.71 7.26
N ILE A 260 11.81 -2.83 7.30
CA ILE A 260 13.16 -2.94 7.83
C ILE A 260 14.14 -3.31 6.71
N PRO A 261 15.35 -2.73 6.71
CA PRO A 261 15.93 -1.81 7.69
C PRO A 261 15.27 -0.42 7.70
N ARG A 262 15.34 0.27 8.86
CA ARG A 262 14.67 1.56 9.10
C ARG A 262 14.94 2.65 8.07
N LYS A 263 16.08 2.58 7.37
CA LYS A 263 16.42 3.52 6.30
C LYS A 263 15.40 3.53 5.15
N LEU A 264 14.67 2.43 4.94
CA LEU A 264 13.61 2.32 3.94
C LEU A 264 12.42 3.24 4.26
N ASN A 265 12.28 3.68 5.50
CA ASN A 265 11.15 4.51 5.92
C ASN A 265 11.42 6.00 5.81
N LYS A 266 12.63 6.41 5.43
CA LYS A 266 13.08 7.81 5.39
C LYS A 266 12.73 8.54 4.09
N GLY A 267 11.96 7.92 3.19
CA GLY A 267 11.59 8.53 1.91
C GLY A 267 10.89 9.87 2.06
N TYR A 268 10.14 10.08 3.14
CA TYR A 268 9.45 11.35 3.43
C TYR A 268 10.38 12.54 3.68
N GLN A 269 11.65 12.28 4.00
CA GLN A 269 12.66 13.33 4.28
C GLN A 269 13.35 13.82 2.99
N GLN A 270 12.95 13.29 1.83
CA GLN A 270 13.49 13.66 0.53
C GLN A 270 12.58 14.68 -0.15
N GLY A 271 13.11 15.44 -1.12
CA GLY A 271 12.34 16.42 -1.90
C GLY A 271 11.47 15.79 -3.00
N LEU A 272 11.28 14.47 -2.99
CA LEU A 272 10.43 13.76 -3.94
C LEU A 272 9.62 12.66 -3.24
N THR A 273 8.30 12.80 -3.26
CA THR A 273 7.33 11.82 -2.74
C THR A 273 6.18 11.65 -3.71
N GLY A 274 5.38 10.58 -3.53
CA GLY A 274 4.21 10.31 -4.34
C GLY A 274 2.92 10.24 -3.53
N ALA A 275 1.87 9.76 -4.18
CA ALA A 275 0.61 9.43 -3.55
C ALA A 275 0.12 8.04 -3.99
N LEU A 276 -0.70 7.40 -3.17
CA LEU A 276 -1.53 6.27 -3.56
C LEU A 276 -2.98 6.72 -3.51
N LEU A 277 -3.65 6.74 -4.64
CA LEU A 277 -5.10 6.92 -4.69
C LEU A 277 -5.74 5.60 -4.24
N HIS A 278 -6.60 5.64 -3.23
CA HIS A 278 -7.15 4.46 -2.57
C HIS A 278 -8.68 4.44 -2.67
N PHE A 279 -9.22 3.46 -3.39
CA PHE A 279 -10.63 3.34 -3.78
C PHE A 279 -11.39 2.33 -2.94
N LYS A 280 -11.39 2.54 -1.62
CA LYS A 280 -12.07 1.67 -0.66
C LYS A 280 -13.58 1.82 -0.64
N PHE A 281 -14.08 3.04 -0.88
CA PHE A 281 -15.49 3.40 -0.69
C PHE A 281 -16.34 3.15 -1.93
N ILE A 282 -16.43 1.89 -2.37
CA ILE A 282 -17.33 1.48 -3.47
C ILE A 282 -18.64 0.86 -2.93
N ALA A 283 -19.70 0.80 -3.74
CA ALA A 283 -20.98 0.21 -3.33
C ALA A 283 -20.87 -1.19 -2.68
N ASP A 284 -20.04 -2.08 -3.26
CA ASP A 284 -19.81 -3.45 -2.77
C ASP A 284 -19.04 -3.51 -1.43
N PHE A 285 -18.61 -2.36 -0.91
CA PHE A 285 -17.88 -2.30 0.35
C PHE A 285 -18.74 -2.80 1.53
N GLU A 286 -20.08 -2.65 1.48
CA GLU A 286 -21.00 -3.21 2.48
C GLU A 286 -20.97 -4.74 2.51
N GLU A 287 -20.97 -5.39 1.34
CA GLU A 287 -20.91 -6.86 1.22
C GLU A 287 -19.55 -7.40 1.67
N LYS A 288 -18.45 -6.75 1.25
CA LYS A 288 -17.09 -7.08 1.71
C LYS A 288 -16.94 -6.97 3.21
N ILE A 289 -17.56 -5.94 3.79
CA ILE A 289 -17.65 -5.75 5.23
C ILE A 289 -18.29 -7.00 5.82
N VAL A 290 -19.54 -7.32 5.46
CA VAL A 290 -20.30 -8.44 6.05
C VAL A 290 -19.51 -9.75 6.01
N GLU A 291 -18.89 -10.06 4.87
CA GLU A 291 -18.04 -11.24 4.70
C GLU A 291 -16.87 -11.27 5.71
N GLU A 292 -16.13 -10.18 5.86
CA GLU A 292 -14.96 -10.10 6.75
C GLU A 292 -15.32 -10.16 8.25
N ILE A 293 -16.56 -9.80 8.64
CA ILE A 293 -17.08 -10.08 9.98
C ILE A 293 -17.28 -11.58 10.17
N GLU A 294 -17.97 -12.23 9.24
CA GLU A 294 -18.31 -13.65 9.36
C GLU A 294 -17.05 -14.50 9.46
N ARG A 295 -16.02 -14.13 8.70
CA ARG A 295 -14.72 -14.79 8.67
C ARG A 295 -13.82 -14.44 9.87
N LYS A 296 -14.11 -13.35 10.60
CA LYS A 296 -13.28 -12.82 11.71
C LYS A 296 -11.85 -12.43 11.29
N GLU A 297 -11.67 -12.02 10.04
CA GLU A 297 -10.36 -11.71 9.44
C GLU A 297 -10.04 -10.20 9.41
N HIS A 298 -10.90 -9.36 10.02
CA HIS A 298 -10.77 -7.90 10.02
C HIS A 298 -9.70 -7.33 10.99
N TYR A 299 -9.23 -6.12 10.66
CA TYR A 299 -8.30 -5.31 11.47
C TYR A 299 -9.03 -4.63 12.64
N GLY A 300 -8.34 -4.44 13.78
CA GLY A 300 -8.78 -3.55 14.85
C GLY A 300 -9.89 -4.09 15.79
N ASP A 301 -10.02 -5.41 15.92
CA ASP A 301 -10.90 -6.08 16.89
C ASP A 301 -12.32 -5.48 16.95
N SER A 302 -13.02 -5.42 15.80
CA SER A 302 -14.38 -4.94 15.57
C SER A 302 -14.67 -3.43 15.70
N ILE A 303 -13.79 -2.62 16.31
CA ILE A 303 -14.07 -1.19 16.57
C ILE A 303 -14.10 -0.36 15.28
N GLU A 304 -13.07 -0.52 14.42
CA GLU A 304 -13.03 0.17 13.13
C GLU A 304 -14.22 -0.25 12.26
N TYR A 305 -14.65 -1.50 12.39
CA TYR A 305 -15.71 -2.07 11.59
C TYR A 305 -17.12 -1.60 12.01
N GLN A 306 -17.44 -1.55 13.31
CA GLN A 306 -18.71 -0.98 13.79
C GLN A 306 -18.89 0.46 13.29
N LYS A 307 -17.79 1.24 13.32
CA LYS A 307 -17.76 2.60 12.77
C LYS A 307 -18.00 2.63 11.27
N TYR A 308 -17.47 1.66 10.51
CA TYR A 308 -17.80 1.55 9.09
C TYR A 308 -19.28 1.22 8.88
N GLN A 309 -19.91 0.33 9.66
CA GLN A 309 -21.36 0.06 9.53
C GLN A 309 -22.22 1.30 9.80
N ASP A 310 -21.93 2.05 10.87
CA ASP A 310 -22.63 3.30 11.16
C ASP A 310 -22.42 4.33 10.04
N PHE A 311 -21.23 4.33 9.45
CA PHE A 311 -20.87 5.20 8.34
C PHE A 311 -21.53 4.82 7.02
N LEU A 312 -21.68 3.52 6.73
CA LEU A 312 -22.44 3.02 5.59
C LEU A 312 -23.88 3.52 5.60
N GLN A 313 -24.46 3.66 6.79
CA GLN A 313 -25.85 4.08 6.97
C GLN A 313 -26.05 5.61 6.93
N ASN A 314 -25.06 6.40 7.35
CA ASN A 314 -25.28 7.82 7.70
C ASN A 314 -24.41 8.85 6.95
N SER A 315 -23.50 8.45 6.06
CA SER A 315 -22.40 9.35 5.64
C SER A 315 -22.52 9.89 4.22
N MET A 316 -22.70 11.21 4.12
CA MET A 316 -22.31 11.96 2.93
C MET A 316 -20.77 12.06 2.92
N HIS A 317 -20.10 11.24 2.11
CA HIS A 317 -18.65 11.32 1.92
C HIS A 317 -18.23 12.69 1.39
N PHE A 318 -19.07 13.26 0.54
CA PHE A 318 -18.84 14.54 -0.10
C PHE A 318 -19.27 15.70 0.79
N GLU A 319 -18.31 16.56 1.08
CA GLU A 319 -18.50 17.79 1.83
C GLU A 319 -18.02 18.94 0.94
N PRO A 320 -18.89 19.80 0.39
CA PRO A 320 -18.49 20.86 -0.56
C PRO A 320 -17.36 21.76 -0.06
N SER A 321 -17.26 21.96 1.25
CA SER A 321 -16.20 22.77 1.87
C SER A 321 -14.84 22.06 1.95
N MET A 322 -14.76 20.76 1.70
CA MET A 322 -13.55 19.94 1.89
C MET A 322 -13.20 19.07 0.67
N SER A 323 -14.20 18.54 -0.01
CA SER A 323 -14.08 17.61 -1.12
C SER A 323 -13.76 18.33 -2.42
N VAL A 324 -12.68 17.92 -3.08
CA VAL A 324 -12.27 18.45 -4.39
C VAL A 324 -12.12 17.31 -5.39
N LYS A 325 -12.43 17.59 -6.66
CA LYS A 325 -12.26 16.62 -7.74
C LYS A 325 -10.76 16.48 -8.04
N TYR A 326 -10.28 15.25 -8.20
CA TYR A 326 -8.92 14.95 -8.61
C TYR A 326 -8.61 15.48 -10.02
N GLN A 327 -7.48 16.17 -10.15
CA GLN A 327 -7.02 16.80 -11.40
C GLN A 327 -5.59 16.39 -11.78
N GLY A 328 -4.98 15.45 -11.06
CA GLY A 328 -3.61 15.00 -11.32
C GLY A 328 -2.60 15.37 -10.23
N TRP A 329 -1.36 14.93 -10.42
CA TRP A 329 -0.27 15.07 -9.45
C TRP A 329 0.06 16.54 -9.11
N LYS A 330 -0.10 17.48 -10.04
CA LYS A 330 0.15 18.92 -9.81
C LYS A 330 -0.78 19.49 -8.74
N GLN A 331 -2.05 19.07 -8.75
CA GLN A 331 -3.02 19.46 -7.74
C GLN A 331 -2.62 18.91 -6.37
N LEU A 332 -2.21 17.64 -6.30
CA LEU A 332 -1.73 17.03 -5.06
C LEU A 332 -0.50 17.76 -4.51
N GLN A 333 0.41 18.20 -5.38
CA GLN A 333 1.56 19.00 -4.97
C GLN A 333 1.14 20.36 -4.39
N GLN A 334 0.23 21.06 -5.05
CA GLN A 334 -0.29 22.36 -4.57
C GLN A 334 -0.97 22.24 -3.20
N LEU A 335 -1.59 21.10 -2.92
CA LEU A 335 -2.22 20.79 -1.63
C LEU A 335 -1.24 20.25 -0.58
N GLY A 336 0.04 20.05 -0.93
CA GLY A 336 1.06 19.48 -0.04
C GLY A 336 0.90 17.98 0.24
N LEU A 337 0.11 17.28 -0.57
CA LEU A 337 -0.13 15.83 -0.44
C LEU A 337 0.90 14.99 -1.19
N LEU A 338 1.74 15.61 -2.01
CA LEU A 338 2.99 15.05 -2.51
C LEU A 338 4.03 16.17 -2.65
N VAL A 339 5.30 15.81 -2.77
CA VAL A 339 6.42 16.75 -2.86
C VAL A 339 7.19 16.49 -4.15
N ASN A 340 7.51 17.56 -4.87
CA ASN A 340 8.42 17.56 -6.01
C ASN A 340 9.26 18.83 -6.01
N GLU A 341 10.46 18.74 -5.47
CA GLU A 341 11.48 19.79 -5.44
C GLU A 341 12.64 19.48 -6.41
N GLU A 342 12.54 18.37 -7.15
CA GLU A 342 13.69 17.71 -7.77
C GLU A 342 13.51 17.38 -9.25
N LEU A 343 12.29 17.04 -9.68
CA LEU A 343 11.98 16.71 -11.07
C LEU A 343 11.44 17.94 -11.79
N ASN A 344 12.24 18.50 -12.71
CA ASN A 344 11.92 19.71 -13.47
C ASN A 344 11.03 19.48 -14.69
#